data_AF-A0A1R3TSI8-F1
#
_entry.id   AF-A0A1R3TSI8-F1
#
_cell.length_a   1.000
_cell.length_b   1.000
_cell.length_c   1.000
_cell.angle_alpha   90.00
_cell.angle_beta   90.00
_cell.angle_gamma   90.00
#
_symmetry.space_group_name_H-M   'P 1'
#
loop_
_entity.id
_entity.type
_entity.pdbx_description
1 polymer ?
#
loop_
_entity_poly.entity_id
_entity_poly.type
_entity_poly.pdbx_seq_one_letter_code
_entity_poly.pdbx_strand_id
1 'polypeptide(L)'
;MQRVFDLTAAAAVLTANPKAQSFIKAVRKFQSAISVSTDLADVKKSVEELQKMREDVGGSGHIARALLTHAVVVYCRASHTKAVERYDVGVIGAYSPEQREAHKIIVTLRDKVLAHFGSGGGWHDERVLYLQQYHGDAITAVHHRVNSDSMMSDILENLLEAAIPYVKEKEVDRAKEIDDELTKAPELFKLIDRIPFDVKDFYKDVPGGIENFWGANGFVAERTVRSTTKVQDPSRAEPKRRR
;
A
#
# COMPACT_ATOMS: atom_id res chain seq x y z
N MET A 1 1.75 -17.90 -27.78
CA MET A 1 2.26 -18.24 -26.44
C MET A 1 2.30 -16.96 -25.63
N GLN A 2 1.59 -16.89 -24.49
CA GLN A 2 1.67 -15.75 -23.59
C GLN A 2 3.01 -15.78 -22.85
N ARG A 3 3.63 -14.61 -22.63
CA ARG A 3 4.89 -14.45 -21.91
C ARG A 3 4.78 -13.26 -20.98
N VAL A 4 5.42 -13.33 -19.82
CA VAL A 4 5.54 -12.24 -18.85
C VAL A 4 6.99 -12.14 -18.40
N PHE A 5 7.44 -10.92 -18.16
CA PHE A 5 8.81 -10.62 -17.77
C PHE A 5 8.81 -9.81 -16.48
N ASP A 6 9.83 -10.03 -15.65
CA ASP A 6 9.94 -9.34 -14.37
C ASP A 6 10.70 -8.02 -14.55
N LEU A 7 9.96 -6.92 -14.64
CA LEU A 7 10.53 -5.57 -14.74
C LEU A 7 11.25 -5.13 -13.46
N THR A 8 10.87 -5.69 -12.30
CA THR A 8 11.54 -5.43 -11.02
C THR A 8 12.92 -6.06 -11.02
N ALA A 9 13.00 -7.34 -11.36
CA ALA A 9 14.27 -8.05 -11.47
C ALA A 9 15.14 -7.46 -12.58
N ALA A 10 14.55 -7.05 -13.72
CA ALA A 10 15.26 -6.33 -14.76
C ALA A 10 15.87 -5.02 -14.24
N ALA A 11 15.11 -4.21 -13.50
CA ALA A 11 15.62 -2.98 -12.91
C ALA A 11 16.79 -3.22 -11.94
N ALA A 12 16.75 -4.31 -11.15
CA ALA A 12 17.83 -4.68 -10.23
C ALA A 12 19.12 -5.07 -10.97
N VAL A 13 19.02 -5.85 -12.05
CA VAL A 13 20.17 -6.27 -12.87
C VAL A 13 20.78 -5.11 -13.65
N LEU A 14 19.96 -4.14 -14.06
CA LEU A 14 20.37 -3.01 -14.87
C LEU A 14 21.02 -1.85 -14.08
N THR A 15 21.18 -1.97 -12.77
CA THR A 15 21.70 -0.90 -11.89
C THR A 15 23.04 -0.33 -12.34
N ALA A 16 23.91 -1.15 -12.92
CA ALA A 16 25.22 -0.73 -13.44
C ALA A 16 25.16 -0.09 -14.84
N ASN A 17 24.01 -0.09 -15.53
CA ASN A 17 23.84 0.49 -16.86
C ASN A 17 23.35 1.94 -16.76
N PRO A 18 24.16 2.96 -17.10
CA PRO A 18 23.76 4.36 -17.02
C PRO A 18 22.56 4.70 -17.91
N LYS A 19 22.41 4.02 -19.05
CA LYS A 19 21.28 4.24 -19.97
C LYS A 19 19.96 3.70 -19.44
N ALA A 20 19.99 2.80 -18.47
CA ALA A 20 18.80 2.21 -17.87
C ALA A 20 18.28 2.99 -16.65
N GLN A 21 18.98 4.04 -16.19
CA GLN A 21 18.65 4.74 -14.94
C GLN A 21 17.24 5.33 -14.94
N SER A 22 16.80 5.93 -16.05
CA SER A 22 15.45 6.47 -16.19
C SER A 22 14.38 5.38 -16.12
N PHE A 23 14.61 4.25 -16.81
CA PHE A 23 13.74 3.06 -16.73
C PHE A 23 13.67 2.49 -15.31
N ILE A 24 14.82 2.30 -14.63
CA ILE A 24 14.89 1.80 -13.25
C ILE A 24 14.08 2.71 -12.32
N LYS A 25 14.24 4.03 -12.46
CA LYS A 25 13.48 5.01 -11.69
C LYS A 25 11.98 4.92 -11.98
N ALA A 26 11.57 4.75 -13.24
CA ALA A 26 10.16 4.60 -13.62
C ALA A 26 9.55 3.33 -13.00
N VAL A 27 10.25 2.20 -13.07
CA VAL A 27 9.82 0.94 -12.42
C VAL A 27 9.65 1.13 -10.91
N ARG A 28 10.63 1.71 -10.21
CA ARG A 28 10.56 1.91 -8.75
C ARG A 28 9.46 2.87 -8.32
N LYS A 29 9.17 3.91 -9.13
CA LYS A 29 8.02 4.80 -8.90
C LYS A 29 6.70 4.06 -9.06
N PHE A 30 6.56 3.24 -10.09
CA PHE A 30 5.36 2.43 -10.29
C PHE A 30 5.15 1.44 -9.13
N GLN A 31 6.20 0.73 -8.71
CA GLN A 31 6.16 -0.13 -7.53
C GLN A 31 5.73 0.62 -6.26
N SER A 32 6.24 1.84 -6.08
CA SER A 32 5.85 2.68 -4.94
C SER A 32 4.36 3.05 -5.00
N ALA A 33 3.83 3.39 -6.18
CA ALA A 33 2.40 3.67 -6.38
C ALA A 33 1.53 2.44 -6.08
N ILE A 34 1.88 1.26 -6.61
CA ILE A 34 1.17 0.00 -6.32
C ILE A 34 1.20 -0.34 -4.82
N SER A 35 2.35 -0.13 -4.17
CA SER A 35 2.48 -0.39 -2.74
C SER A 35 1.60 0.56 -1.91
N VAL A 36 1.56 1.85 -2.23
CA VAL A 36 0.69 2.83 -1.56
C VAL A 36 -0.78 2.49 -1.80
N SER A 37 -1.17 2.15 -3.02
CA SER A 37 -2.53 1.76 -3.37
C SER A 37 -3.00 0.53 -2.60
N THR A 38 -2.14 -0.48 -2.49
CA THR A 38 -2.41 -1.70 -1.70
C THR A 38 -2.58 -1.35 -0.22
N ASP A 39 -1.70 -0.51 0.34
CA ASP A 39 -1.81 -0.04 1.72
C ASP A 39 -3.18 0.64 1.95
N LEU A 40 -3.59 1.57 1.08
CA LEU A 40 -4.87 2.28 1.20
C LEU A 40 -6.09 1.34 1.06
N ALA A 41 -6.02 0.34 0.18
CA ALA A 41 -7.09 -0.65 0.03
C ALA A 41 -7.26 -1.51 1.29
N ASP A 42 -6.17 -1.89 1.94
CA ASP A 42 -6.23 -2.68 3.18
C ASP A 42 -6.70 -1.84 4.38
N VAL A 43 -6.36 -0.55 4.41
CA VAL A 43 -6.94 0.42 5.36
C VAL A 43 -8.45 0.51 5.15
N LYS A 44 -8.91 0.65 3.90
CA LYS A 44 -10.33 0.76 3.58
C LYS A 44 -11.13 -0.44 4.11
N LYS A 45 -10.65 -1.67 3.89
CA LYS A 45 -11.28 -2.88 4.45
C LYS A 45 -11.37 -2.84 5.97
N SER A 46 -10.31 -2.35 6.64
CA SER A 46 -10.29 -2.22 8.10
C SER A 46 -11.32 -1.21 8.59
N VAL A 47 -11.47 -0.08 7.90
CA VAL A 47 -12.45 0.96 8.22
C VAL A 47 -13.88 0.47 7.98
N GLU A 48 -14.14 -0.19 6.85
CA GLU A 48 -15.46 -0.79 6.56
C GLU A 48 -15.86 -1.82 7.63
N GLU A 49 -14.91 -2.63 8.10
CA GLU A 49 -15.18 -3.61 9.15
C GLU A 49 -15.42 -2.94 10.51
N LEU A 50 -14.66 -1.88 10.83
CA LEU A 50 -14.89 -1.07 12.03
C LEU A 50 -16.29 -0.44 12.04
N GLN A 51 -16.78 0.04 10.88
CA GLN A 51 -18.11 0.62 10.75
C GLN A 51 -19.20 -0.41 11.01
N LYS A 52 -19.09 -1.63 10.44
CA LYS A 52 -20.03 -2.73 10.73
C LYS A 52 -20.04 -3.09 12.20
N MET A 53 -18.88 -3.13 12.85
CA MET A 53 -18.76 -3.43 14.27
C MET A 53 -19.35 -2.36 15.19
N ARG A 54 -19.63 -1.14 14.71
CA ARG A 54 -20.31 -0.11 15.53
C ARG A 54 -21.76 -0.48 15.84
N GLU A 55 -22.39 -1.24 14.97
CA GLU A 55 -23.79 -1.66 15.10
C GLU A 55 -23.92 -2.86 16.07
N ASP A 56 -22.81 -3.51 16.40
CA ASP A 56 -22.76 -4.74 17.20
C ASP A 56 -22.28 -4.46 18.64
N VAL A 57 -23.21 -4.46 19.60
CA VAL A 57 -23.01 -3.97 21.00
C VAL A 57 -22.19 -4.95 21.87
N GLY A 58 -21.67 -6.05 21.33
CA GLY A 58 -21.01 -7.12 22.08
C GLY A 58 -19.49 -7.13 21.97
N GLY A 59 -18.78 -7.30 23.11
CA GLY A 59 -17.48 -7.99 23.35
C GLY A 59 -16.24 -7.76 22.46
N SER A 60 -16.36 -7.14 21.29
CA SER A 60 -15.37 -7.12 20.21
C SER A 60 -14.39 -5.96 20.29
N GLY A 61 -14.34 -5.27 21.43
CA GLY A 61 -13.50 -4.08 21.62
C GLY A 61 -12.01 -4.33 21.32
N HIS A 62 -11.50 -5.53 21.58
CA HIS A 62 -10.12 -5.89 21.26
C HIS A 62 -9.88 -6.06 19.75
N ILE A 63 -10.86 -6.57 19.00
CA ILE A 63 -10.82 -6.69 17.54
C ILE A 63 -10.91 -5.30 16.91
N ALA A 64 -11.87 -4.47 17.34
CA ALA A 64 -11.99 -3.10 16.90
C ALA A 64 -10.69 -2.31 17.14
N ARG A 65 -10.05 -2.51 18.29
CA ARG A 65 -8.75 -1.88 18.59
C ARG A 65 -7.65 -2.34 17.64
N ALA A 66 -7.60 -3.63 17.34
CA ALA A 66 -6.62 -4.19 16.41
C ALA A 66 -6.82 -3.62 14.99
N LEU A 67 -8.06 -3.55 14.52
CA LEU A 67 -8.41 -2.97 13.22
C LEU A 67 -8.08 -1.49 13.13
N LEU A 68 -8.40 -0.69 14.16
CA LEU A 68 -8.09 0.74 14.18
C LEU A 68 -6.58 0.98 14.21
N THR A 69 -5.85 0.21 15.02
CA THR A 69 -4.38 0.27 15.07
C THR A 69 -3.78 -0.07 13.71
N HIS A 70 -4.24 -1.15 13.08
CA HIS A 70 -3.83 -1.54 11.73
C HIS A 70 -4.12 -0.43 10.71
N ALA A 71 -5.35 0.08 10.69
CA ALA A 71 -5.77 1.13 9.77
C ALA A 71 -4.90 2.39 9.90
N VAL A 72 -4.65 2.86 11.13
CA VAL A 72 -3.81 4.05 11.39
C VAL A 72 -2.36 3.81 10.95
N VAL A 73 -1.77 2.68 11.34
CA VAL A 73 -0.36 2.37 11.02
C VAL A 73 -0.16 2.22 9.51
N VAL A 74 -1.02 1.47 8.83
CA VAL A 74 -0.91 1.24 7.38
C VAL A 74 -1.26 2.51 6.59
N TYR A 75 -2.23 3.30 7.04
CA TYR A 75 -2.51 4.61 6.44
C TYR A 75 -1.29 5.54 6.53
N CYS A 76 -0.64 5.64 7.69
CA CYS A 76 0.57 6.43 7.84
C CYS A 76 1.72 5.87 6.98
N ARG A 77 1.83 4.54 6.83
CA ARG A 77 2.78 3.92 5.89
C ARG A 77 2.53 4.36 4.43
N ALA A 78 1.27 4.54 4.06
CA ALA A 78 0.89 4.98 2.72
C ALA A 78 1.12 6.48 2.49
N SER A 79 0.86 7.32 3.51
CA SER A 79 0.67 8.77 3.33
C SER A 79 1.70 9.67 4.01
N HIS A 80 2.45 9.17 4.99
CA HIS A 80 3.32 9.99 5.84
C HIS A 80 4.80 9.52 5.83
N THR A 81 5.11 8.41 5.16
CA THR A 81 6.42 7.78 5.33
C THR A 81 7.52 8.54 4.61
N LYS A 82 8.54 8.96 5.37
CA LYS A 82 9.86 9.39 4.86
C LYS A 82 10.73 8.18 4.47
N ALA A 83 10.12 7.14 3.90
CA ALA A 83 10.82 5.88 3.66
C ALA A 83 11.98 6.08 2.67
N VAL A 84 13.15 5.57 3.02
CA VAL A 84 14.38 5.67 2.19
C VAL A 84 14.22 4.94 0.85
N GLU A 85 13.41 3.87 0.83
CA GLU A 85 13.29 2.98 -0.33
C GLU A 85 12.03 3.19 -1.18
N ARG A 86 11.05 3.98 -0.69
CA ARG A 86 9.77 4.22 -1.37
C ARG A 86 9.75 5.65 -1.92
N TYR A 87 9.40 5.81 -3.19
CA TYR A 87 9.17 7.15 -3.75
C TYR A 87 7.87 7.73 -3.19
N ASP A 88 7.90 9.02 -2.85
CA ASP A 88 6.69 9.74 -2.46
C ASP A 88 5.72 9.81 -3.65
N VAL A 89 4.49 9.34 -3.41
CA VAL A 89 3.39 9.34 -4.38
C VAL A 89 2.57 10.63 -4.29
N GLY A 90 2.78 11.45 -3.24
CA GLY A 90 2.18 12.77 -3.10
C GLY A 90 0.73 12.75 -2.62
N VAL A 91 0.34 11.74 -1.82
CA VAL A 91 -1.06 11.53 -1.37
C VAL A 91 -1.67 12.79 -0.73
N ILE A 92 -0.88 13.55 0.03
CA ILE A 92 -1.33 14.80 0.69
C ILE A 92 -1.79 15.86 -0.33
N GLY A 93 -1.30 15.80 -1.57
CA GLY A 93 -1.72 16.66 -2.66
C GLY A 93 -3.19 16.50 -3.07
N ALA A 94 -3.81 15.36 -2.73
CA ALA A 94 -5.23 15.12 -2.97
C ALA A 94 -6.16 15.82 -1.95
N TYR A 95 -5.61 16.27 -0.82
CA TYR A 95 -6.40 16.72 0.32
C TYR A 95 -6.75 18.21 0.29
N SER A 96 -8.00 18.51 0.66
CA SER A 96 -8.45 19.85 1.05
C SER A 96 -7.70 20.36 2.29
N PRO A 97 -7.77 21.66 2.62
CA PRO A 97 -7.20 22.18 3.86
C PRO A 97 -7.71 21.45 5.11
N GLU A 98 -9.01 21.16 5.18
CA GLU A 98 -9.65 20.45 6.30
C GLU A 98 -9.16 19.00 6.39
N GLN A 99 -9.07 18.31 5.25
CA GLN A 99 -8.52 16.96 5.17
C GLN A 99 -7.03 16.93 5.56
N ARG A 100 -6.25 17.98 5.30
CA ARG A 100 -4.86 18.07 5.77
C ARG A 100 -4.76 18.18 7.29
N GLU A 101 -5.67 18.91 7.93
CA GLU A 101 -5.73 18.92 9.39
C GLU A 101 -6.17 17.55 9.94
N ALA A 102 -7.16 16.92 9.31
CA ALA A 102 -7.58 15.56 9.67
C ALA A 102 -6.45 14.52 9.49
N HIS A 103 -5.65 14.63 8.43
CA HIS A 103 -4.45 13.81 8.22
C HIS A 103 -3.45 13.98 9.37
N LYS A 104 -3.20 15.22 9.84
CA LYS A 104 -2.31 15.47 10.98
C LYS A 104 -2.81 14.83 12.27
N ILE A 105 -4.14 14.74 12.47
CA ILE A 105 -4.73 14.05 13.62
C ILE A 105 -4.34 12.56 13.59
N ILE A 106 -4.52 11.89 12.45
CA ILE A 106 -4.16 10.47 12.29
C ILE A 106 -2.65 10.23 12.45
N VAL A 107 -1.82 11.09 11.86
CA VAL A 107 -0.36 11.04 12.03
C VAL A 107 0.03 11.21 13.50
N THR A 108 -0.59 12.17 14.19
CA THR A 108 -0.35 12.40 15.62
C THR A 108 -0.77 11.21 16.46
N LEU A 109 -1.91 10.57 16.14
CA LEU A 109 -2.34 9.34 16.78
C LEU A 109 -1.29 8.23 16.60
N ARG A 110 -0.77 8.03 15.39
CA ARG A 110 0.29 7.05 15.16
C ARG A 110 1.56 7.36 15.94
N ASP A 111 2.07 8.57 15.79
CA ASP A 111 3.37 8.97 16.37
C ASP A 111 3.31 9.05 17.89
N LYS A 112 2.33 9.75 18.46
CA LYS A 112 2.32 10.06 19.89
C LYS A 112 1.59 9.04 20.74
N VAL A 113 0.61 8.35 20.18
CA VAL A 113 -0.28 7.48 20.95
C VAL A 113 0.03 6.00 20.70
N LEU A 114 0.25 5.58 19.47
CA LEU A 114 0.49 4.17 19.18
C LEU A 114 1.96 3.77 19.32
N ALA A 115 2.90 4.67 19.01
CA ALA A 115 4.33 4.36 18.97
C ALA A 115 5.11 4.70 20.25
N HIS A 116 4.50 5.39 21.21
CA HIS A 116 5.18 5.88 22.42
C HIS A 116 4.48 5.43 23.71
N PHE A 117 5.27 5.29 24.78
CA PHE A 117 4.82 5.03 26.15
C PHE A 117 4.53 6.36 26.87
N GLY A 118 3.42 6.46 27.60
CA GLY A 118 3.06 7.64 28.38
C GLY A 118 1.55 7.82 28.51
N SER A 119 1.09 9.00 28.96
CA SER A 119 -0.34 9.33 28.90
C SER A 119 -0.69 9.66 27.45
N GLY A 120 -1.32 8.73 26.73
CA GLY A 120 -1.69 8.87 25.32
C GLY A 120 -2.78 9.90 25.02
N GLY A 121 -2.84 11.02 25.76
CA GLY A 121 -3.87 12.05 25.57
C GLY A 121 -5.29 11.54 25.74
N GLY A 122 -5.52 10.58 26.65
CA GLY A 122 -6.81 9.93 26.87
C GLY A 122 -7.02 8.61 26.13
N TRP A 123 -6.15 8.26 25.19
CA TRP A 123 -6.22 6.99 24.45
C TRP A 123 -5.70 5.78 25.22
N HIS A 124 -4.71 6.01 26.09
CA HIS A 124 -4.25 5.02 27.04
C HIS A 124 -3.82 5.73 28.33
N ASP A 125 -4.17 5.12 29.46
CA ASP A 125 -3.84 5.57 30.80
C ASP A 125 -3.33 4.37 31.58
N GLU A 126 -2.09 4.45 32.04
CA GLU A 126 -1.42 3.39 32.79
C GLU A 126 -0.92 4.03 34.09
N ARG A 127 -1.35 3.46 35.22
CA ARG A 127 -1.02 4.01 36.54
C ARG A 127 -0.53 2.93 37.46
N VAL A 128 0.53 3.23 38.19
CA VAL A 128 1.01 2.42 39.31
C VAL A 128 0.36 2.97 40.58
N LEU A 129 -0.26 2.09 41.35
CA LEU A 129 -1.03 2.43 42.54
C LEU A 129 -0.42 1.77 43.76
N TYR A 130 -0.40 2.49 44.88
CA TYR A 130 -0.14 1.93 46.20
C TYR A 130 -1.48 1.68 46.89
N LEU A 131 -1.74 0.42 47.24
CA LEU A 131 -2.94 0.00 47.94
C LEU A 131 -2.61 -0.19 49.42
N GLN A 132 -3.19 0.63 50.28
CA GLN A 132 -3.23 0.35 51.72
C GLN A 132 -4.44 -0.50 52.05
N GLN A 133 -4.22 -1.66 52.65
CA GLN A 133 -5.30 -2.58 53.02
C GLN A 133 -5.09 -3.13 54.43
N TYR A 134 -6.19 -3.53 55.07
CA TYR A 134 -6.18 -4.07 56.44
C TYR A 134 -5.29 -5.32 56.61
N HIS A 135 -5.06 -6.08 55.53
CA HIS A 135 -4.25 -7.31 55.52
C HIS A 135 -2.81 -7.11 55.01
N GLY A 136 -2.39 -5.86 54.79
CA GLY A 136 -1.08 -5.50 54.28
C GLY A 136 -1.15 -4.61 53.05
N ASP A 137 -0.09 -3.86 52.82
CA ASP A 137 0.00 -2.94 51.69
C ASP A 137 0.48 -3.67 50.44
N ALA A 138 0.06 -3.20 49.26
CA ALA A 138 0.43 -3.78 47.97
C ALA A 138 0.72 -2.69 46.93
N ILE A 139 1.57 -3.02 45.95
CA ILE A 139 1.74 -2.23 44.73
C ILE A 139 0.98 -2.93 43.61
N THR A 140 0.15 -2.19 42.88
CA THR A 140 -0.57 -2.71 41.70
C THR A 140 -0.47 -1.75 40.53
N ALA A 141 -0.97 -2.17 39.36
CA ALA A 141 -1.11 -1.31 38.21
C ALA A 141 -2.52 -1.44 37.61
N VAL A 142 -3.03 -0.33 37.09
CA VAL A 142 -4.25 -0.30 36.28
C VAL A 142 -3.93 0.23 34.91
N HIS A 143 -4.64 -0.28 33.90
CA HIS A 143 -4.57 0.24 32.55
C HIS A 143 -5.97 0.49 31.98
N HIS A 144 -6.10 1.51 31.16
CA HIS A 144 -7.24 1.74 30.29
C HIS A 144 -6.74 2.05 28.89
N ARG A 145 -7.39 1.51 27.87
CA ARG A 145 -7.08 1.78 26.45
C ARG A 145 -8.39 1.97 25.69
N VAL A 146 -8.46 2.99 24.86
CA VAL A 146 -9.58 3.19 23.94
C VAL A 146 -9.62 2.02 22.96
N ASN A 147 -10.76 1.35 22.92
CA ASN A 147 -10.97 0.16 22.07
C ASN A 147 -11.33 0.55 20.64
N SER A 148 -12.15 1.59 20.47
CA SER A 148 -12.47 2.18 19.19
C SER A 148 -12.84 3.64 19.38
N ASP A 149 -12.57 4.46 18.37
CA ASP A 149 -13.04 5.84 18.29
C ASP A 149 -13.71 6.00 16.92
N SER A 150 -15.03 6.24 16.96
CA SER A 150 -15.82 6.43 15.75
C SER A 150 -15.34 7.62 14.93
N MET A 151 -14.93 8.71 15.59
CA MET A 151 -14.40 9.88 14.92
C MET A 151 -13.15 9.53 14.09
N MET A 152 -12.28 8.64 14.59
CA MET A 152 -11.08 8.25 13.85
C MET A 152 -11.40 7.40 12.62
N SER A 153 -12.40 6.52 12.69
CA SER A 153 -12.77 5.75 11.49
C SER A 153 -13.45 6.64 10.44
N ASP A 154 -14.25 7.62 10.85
CA ASP A 154 -14.89 8.58 9.95
C ASP A 154 -13.86 9.51 9.28
N ILE A 155 -12.84 9.94 10.04
CA ILE A 155 -11.71 10.70 9.49
C ILE A 155 -10.96 9.85 8.45
N LEU A 156 -10.64 8.59 8.78
CA LEU A 156 -9.94 7.71 7.84
C LEU A 156 -10.75 7.47 6.57
N GLU A 157 -12.05 7.23 6.67
CA GLU A 157 -12.94 7.08 5.52
C GLU A 157 -12.85 8.30 4.58
N ASN A 158 -13.08 9.50 5.12
CA ASN A 158 -13.02 10.75 4.35
C ASN A 158 -11.65 10.93 3.66
N LEU A 159 -10.55 10.63 4.36
CA LEU A 159 -9.20 10.71 3.77
C LEU A 159 -8.98 9.67 2.67
N LEU A 160 -9.56 8.47 2.79
CA LEU A 160 -9.45 7.41 1.80
C LEU A 160 -10.26 7.71 0.53
N GLU A 161 -11.42 8.35 0.66
CA GLU A 161 -12.25 8.77 -0.47
C GLU A 161 -11.48 9.68 -1.43
N ALA A 162 -10.64 10.59 -0.91
CA ALA A 162 -9.78 11.43 -1.74
C ALA A 162 -8.49 10.72 -2.18
N ALA A 163 -7.85 9.95 -1.29
CA ALA A 163 -6.54 9.36 -1.55
C ALA A 163 -6.58 8.23 -2.58
N ILE A 164 -7.58 7.34 -2.52
CA ILE A 164 -7.63 6.14 -3.37
C ILE A 164 -7.74 6.51 -4.86
N PRO A 165 -8.69 7.36 -5.29
CA PRO A 165 -8.76 7.77 -6.70
C PRO A 165 -7.48 8.47 -7.18
N TYR A 166 -6.93 9.37 -6.36
CA TYR A 166 -5.69 10.06 -6.67
C TYR A 166 -4.52 9.11 -6.91
N VAL A 167 -4.34 8.12 -6.04
CA VAL A 167 -3.24 7.15 -6.19
C VAL A 167 -3.48 6.27 -7.41
N LYS A 168 -4.71 5.83 -7.70
CA LYS A 168 -5.03 5.09 -8.92
C LYS A 168 -4.66 5.87 -10.19
N GLU A 169 -4.93 7.17 -10.24
CA GLU A 169 -4.46 8.03 -11.34
C GLU A 169 -2.93 8.07 -11.42
N LYS A 170 -2.24 8.16 -10.28
CA LYS A 170 -0.78 8.12 -10.25
C LYS A 170 -0.21 6.78 -10.72
N GLU A 171 -0.86 5.66 -10.45
CA GLU A 171 -0.45 4.36 -11.01
C GLU A 171 -0.48 4.40 -12.55
N VAL A 172 -1.53 4.99 -13.14
CA VAL A 172 -1.66 5.23 -14.59
C VAL A 172 -0.53 6.09 -15.13
N ASP A 173 -0.25 7.21 -14.47
CA ASP A 173 0.87 8.09 -14.84
C ASP A 173 2.20 7.34 -14.79
N ARG A 174 2.45 6.55 -13.73
CA ARG A 174 3.72 5.83 -13.56
C ARG A 174 3.88 4.65 -14.53
N ALA A 175 2.81 3.97 -14.92
CA ALA A 175 2.90 2.94 -15.96
C ALA A 175 3.25 3.56 -17.32
N LYS A 176 2.66 4.71 -17.66
CA LYS A 176 3.02 5.45 -18.88
C LYS A 176 4.49 5.85 -18.88
N GLU A 177 5.04 6.26 -17.73
CA GLU A 177 6.48 6.53 -17.61
C GLU A 177 7.33 5.29 -17.97
N ILE A 178 6.92 4.09 -17.58
CA ILE A 178 7.64 2.86 -17.97
C ILE A 178 7.58 2.66 -19.49
N ASP A 179 6.41 2.80 -20.10
CA ASP A 179 6.22 2.65 -21.55
C ASP A 179 7.03 3.67 -22.35
N ASP A 180 7.06 4.92 -21.90
CA ASP A 180 7.83 5.99 -22.53
C ASP A 180 9.33 5.67 -22.49
N GLU A 181 9.85 5.18 -21.36
CA GLU A 181 11.25 4.81 -21.23
C GLU A 181 11.62 3.58 -22.08
N LEU A 182 10.72 2.60 -22.18
CA LEU A 182 10.91 1.45 -23.07
C LEU A 182 10.87 1.85 -24.55
N THR A 183 10.06 2.84 -24.90
CA THR A 183 9.97 3.38 -26.26
C THR A 183 11.24 4.15 -26.64
N LYS A 184 11.83 4.90 -25.70
CA LYS A 184 13.09 5.65 -25.89
C LYS A 184 14.32 4.73 -25.97
N ALA A 185 14.30 3.61 -25.27
CA ALA A 185 15.43 2.67 -25.17
C ALA A 185 14.99 1.23 -25.54
N PRO A 186 14.64 0.97 -26.82
CA PRO A 186 14.12 -0.34 -27.25
C PRO A 186 15.14 -1.48 -27.08
N GLU A 187 16.44 -1.18 -26.96
CA GLU A 187 17.46 -2.17 -26.64
C GLU A 187 17.26 -2.86 -25.29
N LEU A 188 16.54 -2.21 -24.34
CA LEU A 188 16.24 -2.78 -23.04
C LEU A 188 15.34 -4.02 -23.15
N PHE A 189 14.52 -4.13 -24.19
CA PHE A 189 13.68 -5.32 -24.42
C PHE A 189 14.50 -6.60 -24.53
N LYS A 190 15.70 -6.55 -25.12
CA LYS A 190 16.58 -7.74 -25.23
C LYS A 190 17.08 -8.23 -23.88
N LEU A 191 17.21 -7.34 -22.91
CA LEU A 191 17.65 -7.66 -21.55
C LEU A 191 16.46 -8.14 -20.71
N ILE A 192 15.30 -7.47 -20.83
CA ILE A 192 14.04 -7.87 -20.19
C ILE A 192 13.60 -9.27 -20.66
N ASP A 193 13.73 -9.58 -21.95
CA ASP A 193 13.35 -10.87 -22.52
C ASP A 193 14.14 -12.06 -21.91
N ARG A 194 15.29 -11.79 -21.27
CA ARG A 194 16.10 -12.80 -20.56
C ARG A 194 15.68 -13.04 -19.12
N ILE A 195 14.71 -12.27 -18.62
CA ILE A 195 14.25 -12.30 -17.23
C ILE A 195 12.75 -12.62 -17.23
N PRO A 196 12.36 -13.85 -17.62
CA PRO A 196 10.97 -14.27 -17.58
C PRO A 196 10.48 -14.32 -16.12
N PHE A 197 9.24 -13.93 -15.89
CA PHE A 197 8.59 -14.11 -14.60
C PHE A 197 7.95 -15.49 -14.54
N ASP A 198 8.35 -16.32 -13.57
CA ASP A 198 7.77 -17.64 -13.37
C ASP A 198 6.45 -17.55 -12.58
N VAL A 199 5.35 -17.44 -13.33
CA VAL A 199 3.99 -17.38 -12.77
C VAL A 199 3.68 -18.62 -11.94
N LYS A 200 4.17 -19.80 -12.33
CA LYS A 200 3.83 -21.05 -11.64
C LYS A 200 4.51 -21.11 -10.29
N ASP A 201 5.79 -20.79 -10.24
CA ASP A 201 6.52 -20.77 -8.97
C ASP A 201 6.00 -19.66 -8.03
N PHE A 202 5.70 -18.47 -8.56
CA PHE A 202 5.20 -17.36 -7.74
C PHE A 202 3.83 -17.65 -7.10
N TYR A 203 2.93 -18.31 -7.82
CA TYR A 203 1.57 -18.60 -7.34
C TYR A 203 1.36 -20.04 -6.88
N LYS A 204 2.42 -20.83 -6.66
CA LYS A 204 2.30 -22.27 -6.33
C LYS A 204 1.44 -22.55 -5.10
N ASP A 205 1.43 -21.64 -4.13
CA ASP A 205 0.68 -21.77 -2.86
C ASP A 205 -0.56 -20.86 -2.82
N VAL A 206 -0.94 -20.24 -3.94
CA VAL A 206 -2.10 -19.34 -4.03
C VAL A 206 -3.21 -20.04 -4.82
N PRO A 207 -4.29 -20.51 -4.16
CA PRO A 207 -5.40 -21.15 -4.84
C PRO A 207 -5.98 -20.27 -5.94
N GLY A 208 -6.05 -20.82 -7.17
CA GLY A 208 -6.53 -20.10 -8.35
C GLY A 208 -5.58 -19.00 -8.85
N GLY A 209 -4.39 -18.83 -8.28
CA GLY A 209 -3.48 -17.73 -8.60
C GLY A 209 -2.99 -17.75 -10.06
N ILE A 210 -2.69 -18.93 -10.59
CA ILE A 210 -2.21 -19.11 -11.97
C ILE A 210 -3.35 -18.82 -12.98
N GLU A 211 -4.54 -19.39 -12.75
CA GLU A 211 -5.71 -19.19 -13.60
C GLU A 211 -6.16 -17.74 -13.55
N ASN A 212 -6.17 -17.13 -12.37
CA ASN A 212 -6.50 -15.72 -12.20
C ASN A 212 -5.50 -14.84 -12.94
N PHE A 213 -4.19 -15.09 -12.85
CA PHE A 213 -3.17 -14.29 -13.52
C PHE A 213 -3.35 -14.24 -15.05
N TRP A 214 -3.66 -15.36 -15.69
CA TRP A 214 -3.84 -15.44 -17.15
C TRP A 214 -5.29 -15.21 -17.62
N GLY A 215 -6.26 -15.31 -16.72
CA GLY A 215 -7.69 -15.25 -17.02
C GLY A 215 -8.20 -13.83 -17.24
N ALA A 216 -9.50 -13.72 -17.52
CA ALA A 216 -10.17 -12.42 -17.71
C ALA A 216 -9.98 -11.50 -16.50
N ASN A 217 -9.94 -12.07 -15.29
CA ASN A 217 -9.74 -11.33 -14.04
C ASN A 217 -8.27 -10.96 -13.77
N GLY A 218 -7.29 -11.58 -14.44
CA GLY A 218 -5.87 -11.22 -14.30
C GLY A 218 -5.54 -9.86 -14.87
N PHE A 219 -6.34 -9.44 -15.85
CA PHE A 219 -6.28 -8.13 -16.52
C PHE A 219 -7.47 -7.21 -16.16
N VAL A 220 -8.29 -7.61 -15.18
CA VAL A 220 -9.52 -6.93 -14.71
C VAL A 220 -9.58 -6.78 -13.18
N ALA A 221 -8.72 -7.47 -12.42
CA ALA A 221 -8.49 -7.12 -11.03
C ALA A 221 -8.10 -5.64 -10.97
N GLU A 222 -8.55 -4.93 -9.94
CA GLU A 222 -8.45 -3.47 -9.67
C GLU A 222 -7.05 -2.84 -9.80
N ARG A 223 -6.06 -3.59 -10.28
CA ARG A 223 -4.62 -3.33 -10.34
C ARG A 223 -4.04 -3.33 -11.76
N THR A 224 -4.84 -3.56 -12.81
CA THR A 224 -4.34 -3.47 -14.19
C THR A 224 -4.34 -2.02 -14.65
N VAL A 225 -3.19 -1.37 -14.52
CA VAL A 225 -2.97 -0.08 -15.17
C VAL A 225 -2.75 -0.29 -16.65
N ARG A 226 -3.68 0.18 -17.47
CA ARG A 226 -3.56 0.14 -18.94
C ARG A 226 -2.98 1.45 -19.45
N SER A 227 -1.81 1.36 -20.07
CA SER A 227 -1.38 2.30 -21.11
C SER A 227 -1.58 1.58 -22.44
N THR A 228 -2.45 2.13 -23.30
CA THR A 228 -2.88 1.51 -24.57
C THR A 228 -1.93 1.78 -25.73
N THR A 229 -0.72 2.25 -25.47
CA THR A 229 0.26 2.48 -26.53
C THR A 229 0.74 1.11 -27.02
N LYS A 230 0.29 0.69 -28.21
CA LYS A 230 0.87 -0.46 -28.91
C LYS A 230 2.34 -0.14 -29.20
N VAL A 231 3.24 -0.43 -28.26
CA VAL A 231 4.68 -0.41 -28.51
C VAL A 231 5.00 -1.65 -29.33
N GLN A 232 4.88 -1.52 -30.66
CA GLN A 232 5.40 -2.52 -31.58
C GLN A 232 6.92 -2.36 -31.62
N ASP A 233 7.63 -3.38 -31.14
CA ASP A 233 9.05 -3.53 -31.46
C ASP A 233 9.16 -3.77 -32.97
N PRO A 234 9.80 -2.86 -33.74
CA PRO A 234 9.96 -3.04 -35.18
C PRO A 234 10.81 -4.26 -35.56
N SER A 235 11.51 -4.87 -34.59
CA SER A 235 12.26 -6.12 -34.78
C SER A 235 11.45 -7.40 -34.48
N ARG A 236 10.21 -7.28 -33.96
CA ARG A 236 9.29 -8.40 -33.68
C ARG A 236 8.36 -8.77 -34.83
N ALA A 237 8.64 -8.34 -36.07
CA ALA A 237 7.88 -8.78 -37.23
C ALA A 237 7.89 -10.32 -37.32
N GLU A 238 6.70 -10.92 -37.41
CA GLU A 238 6.51 -12.37 -37.45
C GLU A 238 7.45 -13.03 -38.48
N PRO A 239 8.03 -14.21 -38.17
CA PRO A 239 8.81 -14.94 -39.16
C PRO A 239 7.90 -15.20 -40.37
N LYS A 240 8.26 -14.63 -41.52
CA LYS A 240 7.59 -14.91 -42.80
C LYS A 240 7.52 -16.42 -42.95
N ARG A 241 6.31 -16.98 -42.89
CA ARG A 241 6.05 -18.36 -43.27
C ARG A 241 6.52 -18.51 -44.71
N ARG A 242 7.66 -19.18 -44.90
CA ARG A 242 8.05 -19.67 -46.23
C ARG A 242 6.98 -20.69 -46.63
N ARG A 243 6.22 -20.34 -47.67
CA ARG A 243 5.51 -21.32 -48.49
C ARG A 243 6.46 -21.80 -49.57
#